data_AF-A0A4Q2DQL1-F1
#
_entry.id   AF-A0A4Q2DQL1-F1
#
_cell.length_a   1.000
_cell.length_b   1.000
_cell.length_c   1.000
_cell.angle_alpha   90.00
_cell.angle_beta   90.00
_cell.angle_gamma   90.00
#
_symmetry.space_group_name_H-M   'P 1'
#
loop_
_entity.id
_entity.type
_entity.pdbx_description
1 polymer ?
#
loop_
_entity_poly.entity_id
_entity_poly.type
_entity_poly.pdbx_seq_one_letter_code
_entity_poly.pdbx_strand_id
1 'polypeptide(L)'
;MVVFVQPFEDNSETYVVDVGFGGSGLVRPIPLVSGDRSEVMGVGPAEFHRLVKEPFPHSSLAQGVWNLEVRHISESEMDASVNSTWKRMFSFCEQEFFYEDCVTASATVTRSHPLFAQNVLCIRYVLDNQSLDSDLYRVIMHGNEVKARRNGETQVLATLKTELDRVKALREIFGIQVDDSCAKFVAGGLAQLR
;
A
#
# COMPACT_ATOMS: atom_id res chain seq x y z
N MET A 1 -0.45 -2.42 10.17
CA MET A 1 0.42 -1.93 11.26
C MET A 1 1.12 -0.72 10.71
N VAL A 2 1.11 0.39 11.43
CA VAL A 2 1.88 1.58 11.10
C VAL A 2 2.93 1.80 12.18
N VAL A 3 4.02 2.48 11.84
CA VAL A 3 5.12 2.79 12.76
C VAL A 3 5.17 4.29 12.97
N PHE A 4 5.36 4.73 14.20
CA PHE A 4 5.63 6.11 14.53
C PHE A 4 7.12 6.30 14.76
N VAL A 5 7.69 7.33 14.14
CA VAL A 5 9.13 7.58 14.14
C VAL A 5 9.39 9.04 14.50
N GLN A 6 10.31 9.26 15.44
CA GLN A 6 10.92 10.56 15.70
C GLN A 6 12.39 10.45 15.27
N PRO A 7 12.73 10.88 14.04
CA PRO A 7 14.03 10.56 13.45
C PRO A 7 15.17 11.47 13.91
N PHE A 8 14.89 12.58 14.59
CA PHE A 8 15.89 13.58 14.98
C PHE A 8 15.91 13.75 16.50
N GLU A 9 17.12 13.84 17.09
CA GLU A 9 17.29 13.96 18.55
C GLU A 9 16.83 15.32 19.11
N ASP A 10 16.87 16.36 18.29
CA ASP A 10 16.55 17.74 18.64
C ASP A 10 15.11 18.14 18.27
N ASN A 11 14.31 17.22 17.70
CA ASN A 11 12.94 17.45 17.29
C ASN A 11 12.00 16.34 17.78
N SER A 12 10.93 16.72 18.48
CA SER A 12 9.88 15.79 18.94
C SER A 12 8.79 15.54 17.90
N GLU A 13 8.96 15.95 16.64
CA GLU A 13 7.99 15.72 15.57
C GLU A 13 7.90 14.24 15.22
N THR A 14 6.69 13.70 15.35
CA THR A 14 6.40 12.30 15.05
C THR A 14 5.91 12.16 13.62
N TYR A 15 6.48 11.21 12.90
CA TYR A 15 6.07 10.83 11.56
C TYR A 15 5.42 9.45 11.57
N VAL A 16 4.38 9.28 10.77
CA VAL A 16 3.79 7.97 10.46
C VAL A 16 4.52 7.39 9.26
N VAL A 17 4.96 6.14 9.41
CA VAL A 17 5.61 5.35 8.37
C VAL A 17 4.82 4.06 8.19
N ASP A 18 4.47 3.75 6.95
CA ASP A 18 3.79 2.50 6.60
C ASP A 18 4.36 1.95 5.30
N VAL A 19 5.10 0.85 5.42
CA VAL A 19 5.66 0.10 4.29
C VAL A 19 4.91 -1.22 4.04
N GLY A 20 3.80 -1.45 4.75
CA GLY A 20 3.06 -2.72 4.79
C GLY A 20 1.65 -2.66 4.18
N PHE A 21 1.10 -1.48 3.89
CA PHE A 21 -0.25 -1.35 3.32
C PHE A 21 -0.41 -1.98 1.93
N GLY A 22 0.66 -1.99 1.12
CA GLY A 22 0.63 -2.49 -0.25
C GLY A 22 0.34 -1.38 -1.26
N GLY A 23 -0.63 -1.59 -2.17
CA GLY A 23 -0.70 -0.88 -3.47
C GLY A 23 -1.02 0.61 -3.44
N SER A 24 -1.66 1.12 -2.39
CA SER A 24 -1.97 2.55 -2.20
C SER A 24 -1.48 3.01 -0.83
N GLY A 25 -0.35 2.44 -0.40
CA GLY A 25 0.26 2.73 0.89
C GLY A 25 1.08 4.01 0.85
N LEU A 26 1.57 4.42 2.02
CA LEU A 26 2.55 5.48 2.10
C LEU A 26 3.82 5.07 1.35
N VAL A 27 4.37 6.02 0.59
CA VAL A 27 5.69 5.90 -0.05
C VAL A 27 6.70 6.90 0.52
N ARG A 28 6.24 7.72 1.47
CA ARG A 28 7.00 8.74 2.19
C ARG A 28 6.48 8.83 3.62
N PRO A 29 7.32 9.15 4.62
CA PRO A 29 6.85 9.51 5.95
C PRO A 29 5.90 10.71 5.88
N ILE A 30 4.88 10.71 6.73
CA ILE A 30 3.89 11.78 6.82
C ILE A 30 3.87 12.31 8.27
N PRO A 31 3.95 13.63 8.53
CA PRO A 31 3.92 14.13 9.89
C PRO A 31 2.57 13.81 10.55
N LEU A 32 2.58 13.41 11.83
CA LEU A 32 1.39 13.09 12.62
C LEU A 32 0.64 14.36 13.03
N VAL A 33 0.08 15.05 12.04
CA VAL A 33 -0.74 16.26 12.17
C VAL A 33 -1.99 16.09 11.31
N SER A 34 -3.09 16.76 11.65
CA SER A 34 -4.34 16.64 10.90
C SER A 34 -4.44 17.70 9.80
N GLY A 35 -5.02 17.34 8.66
CA GLY A 35 -5.35 18.24 7.56
C GLY A 35 -4.16 18.55 6.65
N ASP A 36 -4.21 19.71 5.98
CA ASP A 36 -3.33 20.07 4.86
C ASP A 36 -1.83 20.04 5.21
N ARG A 37 -1.48 20.26 6.49
CA ARG A 37 -0.09 20.16 6.97
C ARG A 37 0.50 18.75 6.86
N SER A 38 -0.35 17.73 6.74
CA SER A 38 0.06 16.34 6.52
C SER A 38 0.06 15.95 5.05
N GLU A 39 -0.38 16.82 4.13
CA GLU A 39 -0.46 16.44 2.73
C GLU A 39 0.94 16.20 2.14
N VAL A 40 1.15 15.01 1.60
CA VAL A 40 2.39 14.62 0.93
C VAL A 40 2.07 13.95 -0.41
N MET A 41 2.98 14.08 -1.37
CA MET A 41 2.90 13.36 -2.64
C MET A 41 3.06 11.85 -2.41
N GLY A 42 2.21 11.05 -3.06
CA GLY A 42 2.28 9.60 -3.15
C GLY A 42 3.26 9.15 -4.24
N VAL A 43 2.92 8.10 -4.99
CA VAL A 43 3.80 7.54 -6.02
C VAL A 43 4.23 8.55 -7.09
N GLY A 44 3.34 9.44 -7.49
CA GLY A 44 3.62 10.48 -8.49
C GLY A 44 2.77 11.72 -8.23
N PRO A 45 2.87 12.75 -9.10
CA PRO A 45 2.19 14.04 -8.92
C PRO A 45 0.66 13.95 -8.96
N ALA A 46 0.12 12.81 -9.42
CA ALA A 46 -1.30 12.51 -9.47
C ALA A 46 -1.84 11.81 -8.21
N GLU A 47 -1.01 11.53 -7.20
CA GLU A 47 -1.42 10.84 -5.98
C GLU A 47 -0.99 11.65 -4.75
N PHE A 48 -1.91 11.85 -3.81
CA PHE A 48 -1.68 12.59 -2.57
C PHE A 48 -2.17 11.79 -1.38
N HIS A 49 -1.43 11.88 -0.28
CA HIS A 49 -1.75 11.25 1.00
C HIS A 49 -1.91 12.33 2.06
N ARG A 50 -2.87 12.17 2.96
CA ARG A 50 -3.01 13.03 4.14
C ARG A 50 -3.49 12.24 5.35
N LEU A 51 -3.32 12.83 6.52
CA LEU A 51 -3.92 12.39 7.77
C LEU A 51 -5.06 13.33 8.17
N VAL A 52 -6.18 12.75 8.59
CA VAL A 52 -7.28 13.49 9.22
C VAL A 52 -7.64 12.84 10.54
N LYS A 53 -7.80 13.65 11.59
CA LYS A 53 -8.26 13.20 12.91
C LYS A 53 -9.72 13.59 13.09
N GLU A 54 -10.61 12.62 12.98
CA GLU A 54 -12.05 12.86 13.01
C GLU A 54 -12.78 11.71 13.71
N PRO A 55 -13.96 11.96 14.30
CA PRO A 55 -14.76 10.90 14.91
C PRO A 55 -15.21 9.87 13.87
N PHE A 56 -15.32 8.60 14.27
CA PHE A 56 -15.87 7.58 13.40
C PHE A 56 -17.37 7.86 13.15
N PRO A 57 -17.89 7.83 11.90
CA PRO A 57 -19.26 8.26 11.58
C PRO A 57 -20.42 7.55 12.30
N HIS A 58 -20.14 6.51 13.09
CA HIS A 58 -21.12 5.75 13.87
C HIS A 58 -20.64 5.44 15.30
N SER A 59 -19.59 6.12 15.77
CA SER A 59 -19.11 5.99 17.13
C SER A 59 -19.92 6.90 18.06
N SER A 60 -20.34 6.37 19.21
CA SER A 60 -20.88 7.18 20.31
C SER A 60 -19.79 7.99 21.03
N LEU A 61 -18.52 7.61 20.86
CA LEU A 61 -17.37 8.36 21.34
C LEU A 61 -17.07 9.50 20.37
N ALA A 62 -17.05 10.73 20.89
CA ALA A 62 -16.65 11.93 20.16
C ALA A 62 -15.13 12.04 19.93
N GLN A 63 -14.35 11.06 20.41
CA GLN A 63 -12.91 11.05 20.24
C GLN A 63 -12.54 10.80 18.78
N GLY A 64 -11.70 11.68 18.22
CA GLY A 64 -11.20 11.52 16.86
C GLY A 64 -10.22 10.35 16.74
N VAL A 65 -10.38 9.56 15.68
CA VAL A 65 -9.40 8.55 15.25
C VAL A 65 -8.60 9.10 14.08
N TRP A 66 -7.36 8.67 13.94
CA TRP A 66 -6.56 9.03 12.77
C TRP A 66 -7.02 8.23 11.57
N ASN A 67 -7.04 8.86 10.41
CA ASN A 67 -7.37 8.23 9.15
C ASN A 67 -6.30 8.59 8.13
N LEU A 68 -5.74 7.57 7.46
CA LEU A 68 -4.98 7.80 6.25
C LEU A 68 -5.96 7.93 5.08
N GLU A 69 -5.89 9.05 4.37
CA GLU A 69 -6.67 9.28 3.16
C GLU A 69 -5.77 9.44 1.95
N VAL A 70 -6.24 8.91 0.82
CA VAL A 70 -5.55 8.96 -0.47
C VAL A 70 -6.46 9.65 -1.47
N ARG A 71 -5.91 10.57 -2.23
CA ARG A 71 -6.59 11.25 -3.35
C ARG A 71 -5.79 11.01 -4.62
N HIS A 72 -6.50 10.68 -5.69
CA HIS A 72 -5.94 10.61 -7.02
C HIS A 72 -6.50 11.76 -7.86
N ILE A 73 -5.66 12.39 -8.67
CA ILE A 73 -6.04 13.47 -9.59
C ILE A 73 -5.67 13.00 -10.99
N SER A 74 -6.63 12.98 -11.92
CA SER A 74 -6.34 12.72 -13.34
C SER A 74 -5.74 13.95 -14.01
N GLU A 75 -5.05 13.78 -15.15
CA GLU A 75 -4.52 14.91 -15.93
C GLU A 75 -5.63 15.90 -16.32
N SER A 76 -6.84 15.42 -16.65
CA SER A 76 -8.01 16.26 -16.93
C SER A 76 -8.52 17.08 -15.74
N GLU A 77 -8.18 16.68 -14.51
CA GLU A 77 -8.57 17.34 -13.27
C GLU A 77 -7.48 18.28 -12.73
N MET A 78 -6.25 18.22 -13.25
CA MET A 78 -5.19 19.16 -12.86
C MET A 78 -5.46 20.60 -13.34
N ASP A 79 -6.10 20.75 -14.50
CA ASP A 79 -6.45 22.06 -15.09
C ASP A 79 -7.91 22.49 -14.82
N ALA A 80 -8.75 21.59 -14.31
CA ALA A 80 -10.15 21.86 -14.01
C ALA A 80 -10.35 22.02 -12.50
N SER A 81 -11.28 22.88 -12.08
CA SER A 81 -11.70 23.02 -10.67
C SER A 81 -12.50 21.82 -10.14
N VAL A 82 -12.20 20.62 -10.65
CA VAL A 82 -12.86 19.37 -10.27
C VAL A 82 -12.24 18.89 -8.96
N ASN A 83 -13.08 18.80 -7.94
CA ASN A 83 -12.66 18.44 -6.59
C ASN A 83 -12.61 16.91 -6.47
N SER A 84 -11.48 16.30 -6.84
CA SER A 84 -11.32 14.85 -6.65
C SER A 84 -11.41 14.51 -5.16
N THR A 85 -12.10 13.41 -4.84
CA THR A 85 -12.47 13.10 -3.46
C THR A 85 -11.36 12.33 -2.74
N TRP A 86 -11.13 12.70 -1.49
CA TRP A 86 -10.28 11.93 -0.58
C TRP A 86 -10.95 10.61 -0.23
N LYS A 87 -10.21 9.51 -0.37
CA LYS A 87 -10.65 8.18 0.02
C LYS A 87 -9.92 7.73 1.27
N ARG A 88 -10.67 7.43 2.32
CA ARG A 88 -10.15 6.78 3.53
C ARG A 88 -9.67 5.37 3.22
N MET A 89 -8.42 5.08 3.57
CA MET A 89 -7.79 3.78 3.35
C MET A 89 -7.87 2.91 4.60
N PHE A 90 -7.49 3.47 5.74
CA PHE A 90 -7.63 2.83 7.04
C PHE A 90 -7.63 3.88 8.17
N SER A 91 -8.02 3.43 9.35
CA SER A 91 -7.97 4.22 10.58
C SER A 91 -6.98 3.60 11.57
N PHE A 92 -6.37 4.42 12.41
CA PHE A 92 -5.45 3.96 13.46
C PHE A 92 -5.53 4.86 14.70
N CYS A 93 -4.97 4.39 15.80
CA CYS A 93 -4.83 5.13 17.05
C CYS A 93 -3.36 5.23 17.44
N GLU A 94 -3.08 6.02 18.48
CA GLU A 94 -1.72 6.21 18.98
C GLU A 94 -1.32 5.19 20.07
N GLN A 95 -2.18 4.21 20.32
CA GLN A 95 -1.91 3.15 21.29
C GLN A 95 -0.76 2.28 20.79
N GLU A 96 0.17 1.96 21.69
CA GLU A 96 1.20 0.97 21.43
C GLU A 96 0.59 -0.43 21.35
N PHE A 97 1.08 -1.20 20.37
CA PHE A 97 0.79 -2.61 20.18
C PHE A 97 2.10 -3.39 20.31
N PHE A 98 2.04 -4.53 20.99
CA PHE A 98 3.19 -5.39 21.22
C PHE A 98 3.19 -6.59 20.26
N TYR A 99 4.27 -7.36 20.31
CA TYR A 99 4.49 -8.48 19.42
C TYR A 99 3.30 -9.47 19.41
N GLU A 100 2.74 -9.76 20.59
CA GLU A 100 1.61 -10.67 20.78
C GLU A 100 0.33 -10.17 20.08
N ASP A 101 0.09 -8.85 20.12
CA ASP A 101 -1.02 -8.23 19.42
C ASP A 101 -0.85 -8.37 17.91
N CYS A 102 0.37 -8.14 17.41
CA CYS A 102 0.71 -8.28 15.99
C CYS A 102 0.53 -9.72 15.49
N VAL A 103 0.98 -10.71 16.26
CA VAL A 103 0.81 -12.14 15.93
C VAL A 103 -0.67 -12.51 15.87
N THR A 104 -1.46 -12.06 16.86
CA THR A 104 -2.90 -12.32 16.92
C THR A 104 -3.65 -11.68 15.75
N ALA A 105 -3.33 -10.42 15.44
CA ALA A 105 -3.89 -9.72 14.28
C ALA A 105 -3.53 -10.42 12.96
N SER A 106 -2.26 -10.81 12.79
CA SER A 106 -1.77 -11.50 11.59
C SER A 106 -2.48 -12.84 11.37
N ALA A 107 -2.69 -13.63 12.43
CA ALA A 107 -3.42 -14.89 12.35
C ALA A 107 -4.86 -14.69 11.88
N THR A 108 -5.52 -13.61 12.32
CA THR A 108 -6.87 -13.27 11.87
C THR A 108 -6.89 -12.88 10.39
N VAL A 109 -6.00 -11.96 9.98
CA VAL A 109 -5.96 -11.45 8.60
C VAL A 109 -5.67 -12.57 7.60
N THR A 110 -4.67 -13.41 7.88
CA THR A 110 -4.23 -14.49 6.97
C THR A 110 -5.24 -15.63 6.84
N ARG A 111 -6.14 -15.82 7.82
CA ARG A 111 -7.14 -16.89 7.80
C ARG A 111 -8.51 -16.43 7.32
N SER A 112 -8.89 -15.20 7.62
CA SER A 112 -10.28 -14.75 7.47
C SER A 112 -10.49 -13.81 6.29
N HIS A 113 -9.47 -13.09 5.83
CA HIS A 113 -9.64 -12.10 4.78
C HIS A 113 -9.38 -12.71 3.39
N PRO A 114 -10.37 -12.78 2.48
CA PRO A 114 -10.23 -13.51 1.21
C PRO A 114 -9.06 -13.03 0.33
N LEU A 115 -8.78 -11.72 0.34
CA LEU A 115 -7.64 -11.15 -0.41
C LEU A 115 -6.31 -11.79 -0.02
N PHE A 116 -6.12 -12.17 1.25
CA PHE A 116 -4.85 -12.70 1.75
C PHE A 116 -4.90 -14.23 1.95
N ALA A 117 -6.07 -14.78 2.24
CA ALA A 117 -6.25 -16.21 2.47
C ALA A 117 -6.38 -17.04 1.18
N GLN A 118 -6.83 -16.42 0.09
CA GLN A 118 -7.21 -17.14 -1.14
C GLN A 118 -6.48 -16.65 -2.40
N ASN A 119 -5.62 -15.63 -2.27
CA ASN A 119 -4.91 -15.05 -3.40
C ASN A 119 -3.40 -14.99 -3.17
N VAL A 120 -2.66 -14.99 -4.28
CA VAL A 120 -1.25 -14.58 -4.27
C VAL A 120 -1.19 -13.12 -4.70
N LEU A 121 -0.75 -12.28 -3.78
CA LEU A 121 -0.58 -10.84 -3.97
C LEU A 121 0.89 -10.50 -3.78
N CYS A 122 1.49 -9.83 -4.75
CA CYS A 122 2.83 -9.27 -4.60
C CYS A 122 2.85 -7.84 -5.12
N ILE A 123 3.46 -6.94 -4.37
CA ILE A 123 3.50 -5.52 -4.68
C ILE A 123 4.94 -5.06 -4.50
N ARG A 124 5.45 -4.32 -5.48
CA ARG A 124 6.78 -3.73 -5.46
C ARG A 124 6.70 -2.29 -5.95
N TYR A 125 7.31 -1.37 -5.19
CA TYR A 125 7.58 -0.02 -5.65
C TYR A 125 8.93 0.01 -6.37
N VAL A 126 8.99 0.69 -7.51
CA VAL A 126 10.17 0.72 -8.39
C VAL A 126 10.46 2.17 -8.79
N LEU A 127 11.74 2.55 -8.67
CA LEU A 127 12.26 3.80 -9.18
C LEU A 127 12.64 3.61 -10.66
N ASP A 128 12.14 4.47 -11.55
CA ASP A 128 12.28 4.33 -13.01
C ASP A 128 13.74 4.12 -13.45
N ASN A 129 14.66 4.94 -12.94
CA ASN A 129 16.09 4.87 -13.27
C ASN A 129 16.94 4.34 -12.10
N GLN A 130 16.32 3.69 -11.11
CA GLN A 130 16.98 3.29 -9.86
C GLN A 130 17.67 4.44 -9.10
N SER A 131 17.31 5.69 -9.44
CA SER A 131 17.76 6.90 -8.77
C SER A 131 16.67 7.40 -7.84
N LEU A 132 17.04 7.91 -6.67
CA LEU A 132 16.12 8.50 -5.71
C LEU A 132 15.37 9.72 -6.27
N ASP A 133 15.93 10.37 -7.29
CA ASP A 133 15.33 11.53 -7.96
C ASP A 133 14.40 11.14 -9.13
N SER A 134 14.26 9.84 -9.43
CA SER A 134 13.43 9.37 -10.54
C SER A 134 11.98 9.09 -10.12
N ASP A 135 11.09 9.10 -11.11
CA ASP A 135 9.67 8.75 -10.90
C ASP A 135 9.55 7.39 -10.21
N LEU A 136 8.66 7.33 -9.23
CA LEU A 136 8.26 6.08 -8.60
C LEU A 136 7.05 5.52 -9.36
N TYR A 137 7.01 4.21 -9.52
CA TYR A 137 5.82 3.49 -9.95
C TYR A 137 5.67 2.21 -9.13
N ARG A 138 4.52 1.55 -9.26
CA ARG A 138 4.27 0.29 -8.54
C ARG A 138 3.94 -0.83 -9.50
N VAL A 139 4.47 -2.01 -9.21
CA VAL A 139 4.17 -3.26 -9.90
C VAL A 139 3.37 -4.14 -8.97
N ILE A 140 2.25 -4.67 -9.46
CA ILE A 140 1.29 -5.46 -8.70
C ILE A 140 1.03 -6.77 -9.44
N MET A 141 1.29 -7.89 -8.78
CA MET A 141 0.85 -9.21 -9.21
C MET A 141 -0.38 -9.61 -8.42
N HIS A 142 -1.48 -9.83 -9.11
CA HIS A 142 -2.73 -10.29 -8.52
C HIS A 142 -3.52 -11.11 -9.56
N GLY A 143 -4.02 -12.27 -9.14
CA GLY A 143 -4.67 -13.22 -10.05
C GLY A 143 -3.67 -13.79 -11.07
N ASN A 144 -3.98 -13.63 -12.36
CA ASN A 144 -3.17 -14.10 -13.47
C ASN A 144 -2.41 -12.97 -14.19
N GLU A 145 -2.34 -11.77 -13.61
CA GLU A 145 -1.69 -10.62 -14.26
C GLU A 145 -0.66 -9.97 -13.36
N VAL A 146 0.40 -9.47 -14.00
CA VAL A 146 1.34 -8.52 -13.42
C VAL A 146 1.13 -7.18 -14.10
N LYS A 147 0.86 -6.13 -13.32
CA LYS A 147 0.53 -4.78 -13.81
C LYS A 147 1.47 -3.75 -13.23
N ALA A 148 2.02 -2.87 -14.06
CA ALA A 148 2.64 -1.62 -13.64
C ALA A 148 1.57 -0.52 -13.58
N ARG A 149 1.64 0.32 -12.56
CA ARG A 149 0.87 1.56 -12.47
C ARG A 149 1.79 2.76 -12.33
N ARG A 150 1.74 3.66 -13.31
CA ARG A 150 2.56 4.87 -13.40
C ARG A 150 1.64 6.04 -13.73
N ASN A 151 1.67 7.10 -12.92
CA ASN A 151 0.91 8.35 -13.16
C ASN A 151 -0.57 8.14 -13.55
N GLY A 152 -1.25 7.19 -12.89
CA GLY A 152 -2.66 6.87 -13.16
C GLY A 152 -2.89 5.87 -14.29
N GLU A 153 -1.90 5.64 -15.16
CA GLU A 153 -1.95 4.62 -16.20
C GLU A 153 -1.65 3.23 -15.65
N THR A 154 -2.27 2.21 -16.27
CA THR A 154 -2.03 0.80 -15.94
C THR A 154 -1.58 0.05 -17.18
N GLN A 155 -0.41 -0.59 -17.11
CA GLN A 155 0.14 -1.44 -18.15
C GLN A 155 0.23 -2.89 -17.65
N VAL A 156 -0.26 -3.84 -18.44
CA VAL A 156 -0.04 -5.28 -18.16
C VAL A 156 1.37 -5.64 -18.62
N LEU A 157 2.22 -6.05 -17.68
CA LEU A 157 3.59 -6.48 -17.95
C LEU A 157 3.65 -7.96 -18.33
N ALA A 158 2.79 -8.80 -17.73
CA ALA A 158 2.73 -10.22 -18.00
C ALA A 158 1.35 -10.79 -17.68
N THR A 159 0.96 -11.83 -18.43
CA THR A 159 -0.18 -12.70 -18.10
C THR A 159 0.36 -14.10 -17.79
N LEU A 160 0.11 -14.56 -16.58
CA LEU A 160 0.62 -15.79 -16.00
C LEU A 160 -0.36 -16.93 -16.32
N LYS A 161 0.11 -17.98 -17.00
CA LYS A 161 -0.73 -19.14 -17.34
C LYS A 161 -0.58 -20.25 -16.32
N THR A 162 0.61 -20.38 -15.74
CA THR A 162 0.93 -21.45 -14.79
C THR A 162 1.50 -20.90 -13.49
N GLU A 163 1.48 -21.71 -12.44
CA GLU A 163 2.16 -21.37 -11.18
C GLU A 163 3.68 -21.23 -11.36
N LEU A 164 4.27 -21.91 -12.34
CA LEU A 164 5.68 -21.71 -12.69
C LEU A 164 5.92 -20.32 -13.28
N ASP A 165 4.99 -19.79 -14.08
CA ASP A 165 5.07 -18.40 -14.57
C ASP A 165 5.01 -17.41 -13.40
N ARG A 166 4.18 -17.70 -12.39
CA ARG A 166 4.10 -16.90 -11.16
C ARG A 166 5.42 -16.90 -10.38
N VAL A 167 6.05 -18.07 -10.22
CA VAL A 167 7.39 -18.18 -9.59
C VAL A 167 8.46 -17.44 -10.40
N LYS A 168 8.42 -17.51 -11.72
CA LYS A 168 9.32 -16.72 -12.59
C LYS A 168 9.10 -15.23 -12.41
N ALA A 169 7.86 -14.76 -12.41
CA ALA A 169 7.54 -13.35 -12.15
C ALA A 169 8.05 -12.87 -10.79
N LEU A 170 7.88 -13.69 -9.73
CA LEU A 170 8.42 -13.38 -8.39
C LEU A 170 9.94 -13.13 -8.43
N ARG A 171 10.69 -13.96 -9.15
CA ARG A 171 12.15 -13.79 -9.32
C ARG A 171 12.49 -12.58 -10.19
N GLU A 172 11.98 -12.57 -11.41
CA GLU A 172 12.43 -11.67 -12.48
C GLU A 172 11.90 -10.25 -12.30
N ILE A 173 10.65 -10.10 -11.84
CA ILE A 173 9.97 -8.81 -11.71
C ILE A 173 10.01 -8.30 -10.27
N PHE A 174 9.79 -9.17 -9.29
CA PHE A 174 9.71 -8.77 -7.88
C PHE A 174 11.04 -8.93 -7.12
N GLY A 175 12.05 -9.59 -7.70
CA GLY A 175 13.35 -9.80 -7.07
C GLY A 175 13.34 -10.80 -5.91
N ILE A 176 12.26 -11.57 -5.76
CA ILE A 176 12.09 -12.56 -4.69
C ILE A 176 12.74 -13.87 -5.14
N GLN A 177 13.82 -14.25 -4.47
CA GLN A 177 14.59 -15.45 -4.81
C GLN A 177 13.88 -16.70 -4.27
N VAL A 178 13.12 -17.36 -5.15
CA VAL A 178 12.43 -18.62 -4.89
C VAL A 178 12.71 -19.62 -6.00
N ASP A 179 12.84 -20.90 -5.65
CA ASP A 179 13.09 -21.96 -6.62
C ASP A 179 11.80 -22.45 -7.29
N ASP A 180 11.93 -23.19 -8.40
CA ASP A 180 10.80 -23.70 -9.18
C ASP A 180 9.90 -24.65 -8.35
N SER A 181 10.43 -25.31 -7.32
CA SER A 181 9.65 -26.19 -6.44
C SER A 181 8.63 -25.41 -5.60
N CYS A 182 8.79 -24.08 -5.46
CA CYS A 182 7.82 -23.21 -4.82
C CYS A 182 6.49 -23.11 -5.58
N ALA A 183 6.42 -23.53 -6.85
CA ALA A 183 5.19 -23.52 -7.65
C ALA A 183 4.03 -24.26 -6.93
N LYS A 184 4.34 -25.32 -6.18
CA LYS A 184 3.35 -26.08 -5.41
C LYS A 184 2.77 -25.33 -4.20
N PHE A 185 3.45 -24.28 -3.72
CA PHE A 185 3.06 -23.48 -2.55
C PHE A 185 2.33 -22.19 -2.92
N VAL A 186 2.44 -21.76 -4.18
CA VAL A 186 1.68 -20.63 -4.73
C VAL A 186 0.43 -21.10 -5.47
N ALA A 187 0.26 -22.41 -5.63
CA ALA A 187 -1.02 -23.02 -5.97
C ALA A 187 -2.02 -22.82 -4.81
N GLY A 188 -3.21 -22.32 -5.11
CA GLY A 188 -4.26 -22.07 -4.12
C GLY A 188 -5.66 -22.31 -4.70
N GLY A 189 -6.71 -21.99 -3.94
CA GLY A 189 -8.11 -22.16 -4.37
C GLY A 189 -8.50 -21.21 -5.51
N LEU A 190 -9.01 -20.02 -5.18
CA LEU A 190 -9.46 -19.06 -6.20
C LEU A 190 -8.33 -18.49 -7.07
N ALA A 191 -7.12 -18.39 -6.54
CA ALA A 191 -5.96 -17.90 -7.29
C ALA A 191 -5.20 -18.97 -8.08
N GLN A 192 -5.75 -20.18 -8.20
CA GLN A 192 -5.16 -21.21 -9.05
C GLN A 192 -5.11 -20.74 -10.51
N LEU A 193 -3.93 -20.83 -11.11
CA LEU A 193 -3.78 -20.68 -12.55
C LEU A 193 -4.07 -22.01 -13.24
N ARG A 194 -4.76 -21.97 -14.39
CA ARG A 194 -5.21 -23.14 -15.16
C ARG A 194 -4.20 -23.55 -16.22
#